data_AF-A0AAV5U781-F1
#
_entry.id   AF-A0AAV5U781-F1
#
_cell.length_a   1.000
_cell.length_b   1.000
_cell.length_c   1.000
_cell.angle_alpha   90.00
_cell.angle_beta   90.00
_cell.angle_gamma   90.00
#
_symmetry.space_group_name_H-M   'P 1'
#
loop_
_entity.id
_entity.type
_entity.pdbx_description
1 polymer ?
#
loop_
_entity_poly.entity_id
_entity_poly.type
_entity_poly.pdbx_seq_one_letter_code
_entity_poly.pdbx_strand_id
1 'polypeptide(L)'
;LGAAISRAALKYWVNLLQPEKEQEQIAAAAAVVGSSKRIKKEQQPPAHQQQNQAAAAAAAPPSAAPSTGITCEICDVARTDKNSYLLHLQSSHGLLKQKSAAYIQKRASIACSRCKDRFWTYEGLERHLVMSHGLVTSDLLMKAQTKKDGGRCKLCSKQVELNMLQHLVAGHQVRLASAEITYSCDNCSYTSQSYQKLKEHLSKRH
;
A
#
# COMPACT_ATOMS: atom_id res chain seq x y z
N LEU A 1 25.78 25.83 -47.66
CA LEU A 1 24.40 26.01 -47.16
C LEU A 1 24.33 25.54 -45.72
N GLY A 2 24.41 26.47 -44.75
CA GLY A 2 24.30 26.16 -43.32
C GLY A 2 22.90 26.53 -42.83
N ALA A 3 22.13 25.56 -42.35
CA ALA A 3 20.80 25.78 -41.81
C ALA A 3 20.89 26.18 -40.33
N ALA A 4 20.46 27.40 -40.02
CA ALA A 4 20.29 27.89 -38.65
C ALA A 4 19.03 27.25 -38.04
N ILE A 5 19.21 26.39 -37.05
CA ILE A 5 18.11 25.82 -36.25
C ILE A 5 17.67 26.88 -35.23
N SER A 6 16.45 27.40 -35.39
CA SER A 6 15.87 28.41 -34.48
C SER A 6 15.82 27.91 -33.03
N ARG A 7 16.08 28.80 -32.06
CA ARG A 7 16.04 28.53 -30.61
C ARG A 7 14.71 27.94 -30.09
N ALA A 8 13.62 28.10 -30.86
CA ALA A 8 12.33 27.48 -30.56
C ALA A 8 12.33 25.95 -30.79
N ALA A 9 13.09 25.44 -31.76
CA ALA A 9 13.18 24.01 -32.07
C ALA A 9 13.99 23.23 -31.01
N LEU A 10 14.98 23.87 -30.38
CA LEU A 10 15.74 23.27 -29.27
C LEU A 10 14.90 23.10 -27.99
N LYS A 11 13.94 23.99 -27.72
CA LYS A 11 13.05 23.87 -26.55
C LYS A 11 12.05 22.72 -26.69
N TYR A 12 11.61 22.40 -27.90
CA TYR A 12 10.73 21.25 -28.14
C TYR A 12 11.48 19.91 -28.11
N TRP A 13 12.75 19.88 -28.50
CA TRP A 13 13.57 18.66 -28.41
C TRP A 13 13.92 18.28 -26.95
N VAL A 14 14.19 19.27 -26.08
CA VAL A 14 14.50 18.99 -24.66
C VAL A 14 13.30 18.40 -23.90
N ASN A 15 12.06 18.74 -24.28
CA ASN A 15 10.84 18.21 -23.64
C ASN A 15 10.44 16.79 -24.08
N LEU A 16 11.01 16.27 -25.18
CA LEU A 16 10.71 14.92 -25.69
C LEU A 16 11.67 13.83 -25.14
N LEU A 17 12.75 14.22 -24.46
CA LEU A 17 13.71 13.31 -23.82
C LEU A 17 13.46 13.07 -22.32
N GLN A 18 12.43 13.70 -21.73
CA GLN A 18 12.09 13.48 -20.32
C GLN A 18 11.31 12.20 -19.97
N PRO A 19 10.60 11.48 -20.87
CA PRO A 19 9.93 10.24 -20.46
C PRO A 19 10.91 9.09 -20.18
N GLU A 20 12.08 9.06 -20.84
CA GLU A 20 13.04 7.96 -20.67
C GLU A 20 13.76 8.00 -19.31
N LYS A 21 14.13 9.18 -18.80
CA LYS A 21 14.82 9.29 -17.50
C LYS A 21 13.92 8.96 -16.30
N GLU A 22 12.63 9.27 -16.37
CA GLU A 22 11.66 8.84 -15.34
C GLU A 22 11.40 7.32 -15.39
N GLN A 23 11.32 6.74 -16.60
CA GLN A 23 11.21 5.29 -16.77
C GLN A 23 12.44 4.53 -16.30
N GLU A 24 13.64 5.07 -16.53
CA GLU A 24 14.90 4.44 -16.12
C GLU A 24 15.05 4.42 -14.59
N GLN A 25 14.54 5.43 -13.87
CA GLN A 25 14.51 5.44 -12.41
C GLN A 25 13.49 4.46 -11.81
N ILE A 26 12.31 4.30 -12.45
CA ILE A 26 11.31 3.29 -12.06
C ILE A 26 11.83 1.87 -12.36
N ALA A 27 12.51 1.68 -13.50
CA ALA A 27 13.16 0.42 -13.86
C ALA A 27 14.34 0.10 -12.92
N ALA A 28 15.13 1.10 -12.52
CA ALA A 28 16.19 0.94 -11.53
C ALA A 28 15.64 0.53 -10.17
N ALA A 29 14.51 1.10 -9.72
CA ALA A 29 13.82 0.69 -8.50
C ALA A 29 13.27 -0.75 -8.60
N ALA A 30 12.80 -1.18 -9.78
CA ALA A 30 12.40 -2.56 -10.03
C ALA A 30 13.58 -3.55 -10.06
N ALA A 31 14.77 -3.12 -10.50
CA ALA A 31 15.96 -3.96 -10.62
C ALA A 31 16.61 -4.31 -9.26
N VAL A 32 16.51 -3.43 -8.25
CA VAL A 32 17.08 -3.69 -6.90
C VAL A 32 16.40 -4.86 -6.17
N VAL A 33 15.20 -5.22 -6.61
CA VAL A 33 14.35 -6.25 -6.00
C VAL A 33 14.66 -7.66 -6.54
N GLY A 34 15.42 -7.76 -7.63
CA GLY A 34 15.65 -9.00 -8.39
C GLY A 34 16.78 -9.92 -7.89
N SER A 35 17.24 -9.84 -6.65
CA SER A 35 18.27 -10.76 -6.15
C SER A 35 18.19 -11.01 -4.65
N SER A 36 17.72 -12.20 -4.27
CA SER A 36 17.95 -12.74 -2.93
C SER A 36 18.22 -14.23 -3.02
N LYS A 37 19.52 -14.57 -2.95
CA LYS A 37 20.02 -15.93 -2.74
C LYS A 37 19.66 -16.41 -1.33
N ARG A 38 19.19 -17.65 -1.29
CA ARG A 38 18.78 -18.44 -0.12
C ARG A 38 20.01 -18.81 0.72
N ILE A 39 20.04 -18.42 2.00
CA ILE A 39 20.95 -19.02 3.00
C ILE A 39 20.14 -19.42 4.23
N LYS A 40 20.27 -20.70 4.58
CA LYS A 40 19.67 -21.42 5.71
C LYS A 40 20.71 -21.47 6.83
N LYS A 41 20.38 -21.05 8.06
CA LYS A 41 20.98 -21.66 9.26
C LYS A 41 20.12 -21.46 10.52
N GLU A 42 19.96 -22.60 11.17
CA GLU A 42 19.31 -22.90 12.45
C GLU A 42 20.20 -22.52 13.64
N GLN A 43 19.58 -22.17 14.78
CA GLN A 43 19.89 -22.53 16.19
C GLN A 43 19.70 -21.41 17.22
N GLN A 44 19.23 -21.84 18.39
CA GLN A 44 18.56 -21.14 19.51
C GLN A 44 19.51 -21.02 20.74
N PRO A 45 19.06 -20.64 21.95
CA PRO A 45 19.27 -19.35 22.64
C PRO A 45 20.31 -19.40 23.80
N PRO A 46 20.51 -18.28 24.53
CA PRO A 46 20.36 -18.37 25.98
C PRO A 46 19.67 -17.17 26.67
N ALA A 47 19.47 -17.34 27.98
CA ALA A 47 18.53 -16.70 28.89
C ALA A 47 18.98 -15.37 29.55
N HIS A 48 17.96 -14.69 30.10
CA HIS A 48 17.89 -13.77 31.26
C HIS A 48 19.03 -12.80 31.60
N GLN A 49 18.68 -11.50 31.66
CA GLN A 49 18.78 -10.76 32.92
C GLN A 49 17.79 -9.59 33.00
N GLN A 50 17.23 -9.41 34.19
CA GLN A 50 16.14 -8.55 34.58
C GLN A 50 16.69 -7.39 35.40
N GLN A 51 16.20 -6.16 35.18
CA GLN A 51 16.23 -5.12 36.22
C GLN A 51 15.16 -4.04 36.01
N ASN A 52 14.45 -3.78 37.10
CA ASN A 52 13.37 -2.81 37.30
C ASN A 52 13.88 -1.36 37.32
N GLN A 53 13.01 -0.41 36.98
CA GLN A 53 12.88 0.86 37.69
C GLN A 53 11.54 1.55 37.38
N ALA A 54 10.97 2.18 38.42
CA ALA A 54 9.62 2.73 38.47
C ALA A 54 9.62 4.27 38.62
N ALA A 55 8.46 4.84 38.31
CA ALA A 55 7.90 6.14 38.73
C ALA A 55 8.41 7.43 38.07
N ALA A 56 7.51 8.14 37.38
CA ALA A 56 6.96 9.41 37.86
C ALA A 56 5.79 9.86 36.97
N ALA A 57 4.64 10.13 37.59
CA ALA A 57 3.45 10.68 36.98
C ALA A 57 3.55 12.22 36.94
N ALA A 58 3.20 12.83 35.81
CA ALA A 58 2.82 14.24 35.75
C ALA A 58 1.90 14.51 34.54
N ALA A 59 0.67 14.92 34.87
CA ALA A 59 -0.27 15.76 34.12
C ALA A 59 -0.50 15.48 32.62
N ALA A 60 -1.57 14.71 32.33
CA ALA A 60 -2.20 14.66 31.01
C ALA A 60 -3.23 15.81 30.85
N PRO A 61 -3.30 16.49 29.70
CA PRO A 61 -4.40 17.41 29.38
C PRO A 61 -5.72 16.66 29.15
N PRO A 62 -6.89 17.35 29.25
CA PRO A 62 -8.19 16.70 29.34
C PRO A 62 -8.54 15.86 28.11
N SER A 63 -9.00 14.63 28.39
CA SER A 63 -9.59 13.68 27.45
C SER A 63 -10.50 14.36 26.44
N ALA A 64 -10.04 14.44 25.19
CA ALA A 64 -10.93 14.37 24.06
C ALA A 64 -11.68 13.03 24.14
N ALA A 65 -13.00 13.05 23.99
CA ALA A 65 -13.83 11.86 23.92
C ALA A 65 -13.20 10.83 22.98
N PRO A 66 -13.28 9.51 23.27
CA PRO A 66 -12.73 8.50 22.38
C PRO A 66 -13.41 8.66 21.02
N SER A 67 -12.64 9.06 20.01
CA SER A 67 -13.09 9.08 18.64
C SER A 67 -13.34 7.62 18.24
N THR A 68 -14.56 7.13 18.46
CA THR A 68 -15.06 5.80 18.09
C THR A 68 -15.19 5.62 16.57
N GLY A 69 -14.51 6.46 15.80
CA GLY A 69 -14.55 6.44 14.36
C GLY A 69 -13.60 5.41 13.76
N ILE A 70 -14.05 4.77 12.69
CA ILE A 70 -13.27 3.83 11.88
C ILE A 70 -12.65 4.61 10.74
N THR A 71 -11.33 4.59 10.65
CA THR A 71 -10.60 5.25 9.56
C THR A 71 -10.53 4.34 8.36
N CYS A 72 -10.85 4.86 7.17
CA CYS A 72 -10.75 4.08 5.95
C CYS A 72 -9.32 3.66 5.66
N GLU A 73 -9.14 2.36 5.38
CA GLU A 73 -7.83 1.78 5.09
C GLU A 73 -7.28 2.19 3.71
N ILE A 74 -8.06 2.85 2.85
CA ILE A 74 -7.65 3.25 1.50
C ILE A 74 -7.38 4.76 1.41
N CYS A 75 -8.32 5.59 1.90
CA CYS A 75 -8.26 7.04 1.75
C CYS A 75 -8.15 7.83 3.06
N ASP A 76 -8.09 7.15 4.20
CA ASP A 76 -7.91 7.72 5.54
C ASP A 76 -9.05 8.64 6.01
N VAL A 77 -10.20 8.61 5.34
CA VAL A 77 -11.41 9.30 5.80
C VAL A 77 -12.00 8.55 7.00
N ALA A 78 -12.21 9.25 8.10
CA ALA A 78 -12.89 8.72 9.28
C ALA A 78 -14.39 8.54 9.04
N ARG A 79 -14.95 7.46 9.57
CA ARG A 79 -16.37 7.12 9.55
C ARG A 79 -16.86 6.86 10.96
N THR A 80 -18.10 7.23 11.25
CA THR A 80 -18.68 7.18 12.60
C THR A 80 -18.90 5.76 13.13
N ASP A 81 -19.16 4.82 12.23
CA ASP A 81 -19.53 3.45 12.58
C ASP A 81 -19.23 2.48 11.42
N LYS A 82 -19.31 1.17 11.71
CA LYS A 82 -19.01 0.10 10.75
C LYS A 82 -19.93 0.10 9.53
N ASN A 83 -21.19 0.48 9.69
CA ASN A 83 -22.14 0.47 8.58
C ASN A 83 -21.85 1.65 7.63
N SER A 84 -21.61 2.84 8.18
CA SER A 84 -21.12 4.00 7.44
C SER A 84 -19.77 3.71 6.75
N TYR A 85 -18.91 2.91 7.38
CA TYR A 85 -17.66 2.44 6.78
C TYR A 85 -17.88 1.48 5.60
N LEU A 86 -18.78 0.50 5.72
CA LEU A 86 -19.14 -0.39 4.62
C LEU A 86 -19.73 0.39 3.43
N LEU A 87 -20.67 1.30 3.68
CA LEU A 87 -21.27 2.16 2.66
C LEU A 87 -20.21 3.02 1.96
N HIS A 88 -19.23 3.52 2.71
CA HIS A 88 -18.10 4.25 2.13
C HIS A 88 -17.24 3.38 1.22
N LEU A 89 -16.90 2.15 1.63
CA LEU A 89 -16.15 1.21 0.79
C LEU A 89 -16.92 0.87 -0.50
N GLN A 90 -18.24 0.70 -0.41
CA GLN A 90 -19.11 0.37 -1.55
C GLN A 90 -19.26 1.54 -2.53
N SER A 91 -19.53 2.74 -2.01
CA SER A 91 -19.80 3.92 -2.85
C SER A 91 -18.53 4.59 -3.37
N SER A 92 -17.52 4.78 -2.50
CA SER A 92 -16.32 5.56 -2.82
C SER A 92 -15.22 4.73 -3.47
N HIS A 93 -15.16 3.42 -3.15
CA HIS A 93 -14.12 2.53 -3.67
C HIS A 93 -14.67 1.40 -4.55
N GLY A 94 -16.00 1.22 -4.61
CA GLY A 94 -16.62 0.15 -5.40
C GLY A 94 -16.33 -1.25 -4.85
N LEU A 95 -15.90 -1.37 -3.58
CA LEU A 95 -15.50 -2.61 -2.94
C LEU A 95 -16.60 -3.14 -2.03
N LEU A 96 -16.59 -4.45 -1.77
CA LEU A 96 -17.56 -5.12 -0.89
C LEU A 96 -19.04 -4.91 -1.27
N LYS A 97 -19.35 -4.67 -2.56
CA LYS A 97 -20.72 -4.39 -3.05
C LYS A 97 -21.75 -5.46 -2.64
N GLN A 98 -21.34 -6.72 -2.57
CA GLN A 98 -22.22 -7.85 -2.23
C GLN A 98 -22.20 -8.21 -0.73
N LYS A 99 -21.45 -7.48 0.10
CA LYS A 99 -21.33 -7.80 1.53
C LYS A 99 -22.37 -7.01 2.32
N SER A 100 -22.95 -7.67 3.32
CA SER A 100 -23.99 -7.09 4.18
C SER A 100 -23.43 -6.42 5.44
N ALA A 101 -24.29 -5.70 6.17
CA ALA A 101 -23.93 -5.12 7.47
C ALA A 101 -23.40 -6.18 8.46
N ALA A 102 -23.93 -7.41 8.43
CA ALA A 102 -23.43 -8.49 9.28
C ALA A 102 -21.98 -8.91 8.95
N TYR A 103 -21.55 -8.75 7.70
CA TYR A 103 -20.16 -9.02 7.30
C TYR A 103 -19.20 -8.04 7.96
N ILE A 104 -19.49 -6.73 7.91
CA ILE A 104 -18.60 -5.71 8.47
C ILE A 104 -18.55 -5.73 10.00
N GLN A 105 -19.55 -6.34 10.66
CA GLN A 105 -19.53 -6.54 12.11
C GLN A 105 -18.47 -7.54 12.57
N LYS A 106 -18.12 -8.51 11.72
CA LYS A 106 -17.08 -9.51 12.01
C LYS A 106 -15.69 -8.87 12.08
N ARG A 107 -14.68 -9.68 12.39
CA ARG A 107 -13.28 -9.25 12.26
C ARG A 107 -12.89 -9.27 10.78
N ALA A 108 -12.15 -8.25 10.35
CA ALA A 108 -11.59 -8.17 9.01
C ALA A 108 -10.86 -9.47 8.62
N SER A 109 -11.15 -10.02 7.44
CA SER A 109 -10.72 -11.37 7.08
C SER A 109 -9.25 -11.43 6.69
N ILE A 110 -8.77 -10.45 5.92
CA ILE A 110 -7.44 -10.44 5.32
C ILE A 110 -6.42 -10.03 6.39
N ALA A 111 -5.41 -10.84 6.65
CA ALA A 111 -4.36 -10.53 7.62
C ALA A 111 -3.06 -10.13 6.93
N CYS A 112 -2.32 -9.19 7.52
CA CYS A 112 -0.94 -8.96 7.12
C CYS A 112 -0.07 -10.16 7.51
N SER A 113 0.87 -10.56 6.64
CA SER A 113 1.81 -11.65 6.92
C SER A 113 2.97 -11.25 7.84
N ARG A 114 3.14 -9.94 8.10
CA ARG A 114 4.27 -9.39 8.87
C ARG A 114 3.88 -8.83 10.24
N CYS A 115 2.61 -8.52 10.45
CA CYS A 115 2.12 -7.93 11.70
C CYS A 115 0.73 -8.46 12.04
N LYS A 116 0.10 -7.94 13.11
CA LYS A 116 -1.21 -8.40 13.60
C LYS A 116 -2.39 -7.67 12.93
N ASP A 117 -2.11 -6.73 12.03
CA ASP A 117 -3.13 -5.92 11.38
C ASP A 117 -3.95 -6.73 10.39
N ARG A 118 -5.21 -6.34 10.24
CA ARG A 118 -6.18 -6.99 9.37
C ARG A 118 -6.98 -5.96 8.60
N PHE A 119 -7.34 -6.33 7.38
CA PHE A 119 -7.91 -5.46 6.36
C PHE A 119 -9.18 -6.07 5.79
N TRP A 120 -10.09 -5.21 5.41
CA TRP A 120 -11.33 -5.62 4.76
C TRP A 120 -11.14 -5.81 3.26
N THR A 121 -10.13 -5.17 2.69
CA THR A 121 -9.85 -5.12 1.27
C THR A 121 -8.38 -5.41 1.00
N TYR A 122 -8.10 -5.99 -0.17
CA TYR A 122 -6.73 -6.18 -0.62
C TYR A 122 -6.03 -4.85 -0.92
N GLU A 123 -6.77 -3.84 -1.37
CA GLU A 123 -6.27 -2.47 -1.53
C GLU A 123 -5.74 -1.89 -0.21
N GLY A 124 -6.46 -2.10 0.89
CA GLY A 124 -6.01 -1.71 2.22
C GLY A 124 -4.75 -2.44 2.68
N LEU A 125 -4.70 -3.76 2.48
CA LEU A 125 -3.51 -4.57 2.78
C LEU A 125 -2.30 -4.11 1.97
N GLU A 126 -2.45 -3.91 0.67
CA GLU A 126 -1.35 -3.51 -0.23
C GLU A 126 -0.77 -2.15 0.17
N ARG A 127 -1.64 -1.18 0.45
CA ARG A 127 -1.24 0.13 1.00
C ARG A 127 -0.49 -0.02 2.33
N HIS A 128 -0.96 -0.88 3.22
CA HIS A 128 -0.30 -1.13 4.49
C HIS A 128 1.09 -1.75 4.31
N LEU A 129 1.23 -2.75 3.43
CA LEU A 129 2.49 -3.43 3.15
C LEU A 129 3.57 -2.45 2.68
N VAL A 130 3.23 -1.56 1.74
CA VAL A 130 4.21 -0.59 1.21
C VAL A 130 4.57 0.47 2.24
N MET A 131 3.60 1.00 3.00
CA MET A 131 3.83 2.12 3.92
C MET A 131 4.44 1.69 5.26
N SER A 132 4.13 0.48 5.74
CA SER A 132 4.54 0.00 7.08
C SER A 132 5.71 -0.97 7.02
N HIS A 133 5.87 -1.66 5.90
CA HIS A 133 6.89 -2.71 5.75
C HIS A 133 7.83 -2.49 4.56
N GLY A 134 7.62 -1.45 3.73
CA GLY A 134 8.40 -1.25 2.51
C GLY A 134 8.22 -2.37 1.49
N LEU A 135 7.11 -3.11 1.56
CA LEU A 135 6.84 -4.26 0.71
C LEU A 135 5.94 -3.88 -0.47
N VAL A 136 6.39 -4.17 -1.68
CA VAL A 136 5.70 -3.87 -2.94
C VAL A 136 5.24 -5.17 -3.59
N THR A 137 3.95 -5.26 -3.87
CA THR A 137 3.35 -6.40 -4.59
C THR A 137 3.52 -6.23 -6.10
N SER A 138 3.40 -7.33 -6.85
CA SER A 138 3.40 -7.27 -8.33
C SER A 138 2.28 -6.37 -8.86
N ASP A 139 1.06 -6.47 -8.30
CA ASP A 139 -0.06 -5.61 -8.69
C ASP A 139 0.20 -4.12 -8.40
N LEU A 140 0.84 -3.77 -7.27
CA LEU A 140 1.23 -2.38 -6.99
C LEU A 140 2.29 -1.86 -7.95
N LEU A 141 3.26 -2.70 -8.30
CA LEU A 141 4.28 -2.35 -9.28
C LEU A 141 3.65 -2.11 -10.66
N MET A 142 2.70 -2.94 -11.08
CA MET A 142 1.94 -2.73 -12.31
C MET A 142 1.12 -1.44 -12.28
N LYS A 143 0.51 -1.10 -11.14
CA LYS A 143 -0.16 0.20 -10.95
C LYS A 143 0.84 1.35 -11.09
N ALA A 144 2.03 1.26 -10.51
CA ALA A 144 3.05 2.30 -10.62
C ALA A 144 3.50 2.50 -12.08
N GLN A 145 3.75 1.41 -12.81
CA GLN A 145 4.10 1.45 -14.24
C GLN A 145 3.01 2.10 -15.10
N THR A 146 1.75 1.96 -14.70
CA THR A 146 0.60 2.56 -15.40
C THR A 146 0.18 3.92 -14.81
N LYS A 147 0.99 4.52 -13.92
CA LYS A 147 0.69 5.77 -13.21
C LYS A 147 -0.66 5.73 -12.50
N LYS A 148 -0.95 4.65 -11.78
CA LYS A 148 -2.19 4.41 -11.02
C LYS A 148 -1.90 4.04 -9.56
N ASP A 149 -0.70 4.29 -9.08
CA ASP A 149 -0.25 4.02 -7.70
C ASP A 149 -0.48 5.20 -6.75
N GLY A 150 -1.14 6.27 -7.19
CA GLY A 150 -1.45 7.44 -6.36
C GLY A 150 -2.30 7.12 -5.11
N GLY A 151 -2.29 8.06 -4.17
CA GLY A 151 -3.09 8.00 -2.95
C GLY A 151 -2.58 8.97 -1.89
N ARG A 152 -3.12 8.87 -0.68
CA ARG A 152 -2.63 9.65 0.47
C ARG A 152 -1.40 8.96 1.06
N CYS A 153 -0.32 9.67 1.40
CA CYS A 153 0.81 9.05 2.10
C CYS A 153 0.54 8.95 3.61
N LYS A 154 0.79 7.80 4.26
CA LYS A 154 0.63 7.66 5.71
C LYS A 154 1.73 8.32 6.54
N LEU A 155 2.91 8.55 5.95
CA LEU A 155 4.06 9.12 6.64
C LEU A 155 4.00 10.65 6.71
N CYS A 156 3.45 11.31 5.70
CA CYS A 156 3.31 12.78 5.67
C CYS A 156 1.90 13.29 5.42
N SER A 157 0.91 12.41 5.32
CA SER A 157 -0.50 12.75 5.06
C SER A 157 -0.80 13.49 3.75
N LYS A 158 0.20 13.73 2.89
CA LYS A 158 0.04 14.40 1.60
C LYS A 158 -0.76 13.54 0.62
N GLN A 159 -1.63 14.18 -0.16
CA GLN A 159 -2.26 13.57 -1.32
C GLN A 159 -1.24 13.55 -2.48
N VAL A 160 -0.94 12.36 -2.99
CA VAL A 160 -0.02 12.13 -4.09
C VAL A 160 -0.83 11.58 -5.26
N GLU A 161 -0.96 12.34 -6.34
CA GLU A 161 -1.82 11.94 -7.45
C GLU A 161 -1.28 10.71 -8.21
N LEU A 162 0.04 10.60 -8.37
CA LEU A 162 0.74 9.54 -9.10
C LEU A 162 2.13 9.30 -8.48
N ASN A 163 2.74 8.16 -8.77
CA ASN A 163 4.12 7.83 -8.38
C ASN A 163 4.33 7.77 -6.85
N MET A 164 3.40 7.16 -6.11
CA MET A 164 3.52 6.96 -4.67
C MET A 164 4.81 6.23 -4.30
N LEU A 165 5.24 5.22 -5.08
CA LEU A 165 6.49 4.51 -4.78
C LEU A 165 7.70 5.45 -4.81
N GLN A 166 7.77 6.32 -5.83
CA GLN A 166 8.82 7.32 -5.94
C GLN A 166 8.76 8.34 -4.80
N HIS A 167 7.55 8.78 -4.42
CA HIS A 167 7.35 9.66 -3.26
C HIS A 167 7.90 9.05 -1.97
N LEU A 168 7.67 7.76 -1.74
CA LEU A 168 8.16 7.06 -0.55
C LEU A 168 9.70 6.93 -0.54
N VAL A 169 10.31 6.63 -1.68
CA VAL A 169 11.77 6.53 -1.80
C VAL A 169 12.42 7.91 -1.65
N ALA A 170 11.98 8.90 -2.42
CA ALA A 170 12.62 10.22 -2.44
C ALA A 170 12.30 11.07 -1.20
N GLY A 171 11.04 11.03 -0.74
CA GLY A 171 10.55 11.87 0.36
C GLY A 171 10.73 11.25 1.74
N HIS A 172 10.77 9.91 1.82
CA HIS A 172 10.81 9.19 3.10
C HIS A 172 11.94 8.18 3.21
N GLN A 173 12.77 8.03 2.16
CA GLN A 173 13.89 7.08 2.14
C GLN A 173 13.47 5.64 2.47
N VAL A 174 12.23 5.29 2.13
CA VAL A 174 11.69 3.94 2.33
C VAL A 174 12.43 2.99 1.40
N ARG A 175 13.02 1.93 1.97
CA ARG A 175 13.62 0.85 1.19
C ARG A 175 12.53 -0.09 0.73
N LEU A 176 12.37 -0.22 -0.59
CA LEU A 176 11.36 -1.08 -1.20
C LEU A 176 11.92 -2.49 -1.46
N ALA A 177 11.12 -3.50 -1.14
CA ALA A 177 11.39 -4.91 -1.45
C ALA A 177 10.12 -5.58 -2.00
N SER A 178 10.25 -6.65 -2.80
CA SER A 178 9.09 -7.37 -3.30
C SER A 178 8.38 -8.15 -2.18
N ALA A 179 7.07 -8.27 -2.34
CA ALA A 179 6.27 -9.25 -1.63
C ALA A 179 5.37 -10.01 -2.62
N GLU A 180 5.32 -11.33 -2.44
CA GLU A 180 4.25 -12.14 -3.00
C GLU A 180 3.06 -12.17 -2.02
N ILE A 181 1.87 -11.94 -2.54
CA ILE A 181 0.62 -12.15 -1.82
C ILE A 181 -0.28 -13.09 -2.60
N THR A 182 -0.94 -13.98 -1.87
CA THR A 182 -1.95 -14.87 -2.42
C THR A 182 -3.32 -14.27 -2.15
N TYR A 183 -4.05 -14.01 -3.22
CA TYR A 183 -5.44 -13.60 -3.21
C TYR A 183 -6.34 -14.84 -3.15
N SER A 184 -7.37 -14.82 -2.33
CA SER A 184 -8.31 -15.93 -2.14
C SER A 184 -9.74 -15.47 -2.36
N CYS A 185 -10.55 -16.32 -2.97
CA CYS A 185 -11.99 -16.11 -3.07
C CYS A 185 -12.66 -16.41 -1.73
N ASP A 186 -13.61 -15.56 -1.32
CA ASP A 186 -14.39 -15.78 -0.10
C ASP A 186 -15.49 -16.85 -0.29
N ASN A 187 -15.86 -17.14 -1.53
CA ASN A 187 -17.02 -17.97 -1.88
C ASN A 187 -16.63 -19.41 -2.29
N CYS A 188 -15.36 -19.65 -2.64
CA CYS A 188 -14.86 -20.98 -3.02
C CYS A 188 -13.35 -21.09 -2.78
N SER A 189 -12.77 -22.26 -3.01
CA SER A 189 -11.33 -22.54 -2.76
C SER A 189 -10.37 -21.92 -3.80
N TYR A 190 -10.82 -21.02 -4.66
CA TYR A 190 -9.97 -20.40 -5.68
C TYR A 190 -8.94 -19.44 -5.06
N THR A 191 -7.69 -19.54 -5.51
CA THR A 191 -6.61 -18.62 -5.13
C THR A 191 -5.83 -18.15 -6.35
N SER A 192 -5.21 -16.97 -6.28
CA SER A 192 -4.40 -16.39 -7.36
C SER A 192 -3.28 -15.51 -6.82
N GLN A 193 -2.23 -15.28 -7.61
CA GLN A 193 -1.17 -14.30 -7.31
C GLN A 193 -1.42 -12.93 -7.96
N SER A 194 -2.52 -12.76 -8.69
CA SER A 194 -2.92 -11.48 -9.29
C SER A 194 -4.30 -11.10 -8.81
N TYR A 195 -4.42 -9.85 -8.37
CA TYR A 195 -5.69 -9.33 -7.91
C TYR A 195 -6.71 -9.20 -9.05
N GLN A 196 -6.24 -8.84 -10.25
CA GLN A 196 -7.10 -8.73 -11.43
C GLN A 196 -7.73 -10.09 -11.79
N LYS A 197 -6.96 -11.17 -11.71
CA LYS A 197 -7.49 -12.53 -11.90
C LYS A 197 -8.54 -12.91 -10.86
N LEU A 198 -8.35 -12.50 -9.60
CA LEU A 198 -9.39 -12.68 -8.58
C LEU A 198 -10.66 -11.88 -8.92
N LYS A 199 -10.54 -10.60 -9.33
CA LYS A 199 -11.68 -9.78 -9.74
C LYS A 199 -12.45 -10.40 -10.91
N GLU A 200 -11.73 -10.90 -11.91
CA GLU A 200 -12.34 -11.61 -13.05
C GLU A 200 -13.00 -12.93 -12.63
N HIS A 201 -12.40 -13.67 -11.70
CA HIS A 201 -13.01 -14.87 -11.13
C HIS A 201 -14.32 -14.52 -10.43
N LEU A 202 -14.31 -13.49 -9.58
CA LEU A 202 -15.51 -13.03 -8.88
C LEU A 202 -16.60 -12.66 -9.88
N SER A 203 -16.34 -11.78 -10.85
CA SER A 203 -17.37 -11.34 -11.79
C SER A 203 -17.94 -12.44 -12.70
N LYS A 204 -17.16 -13.48 -13.01
CA LYS A 204 -17.59 -14.58 -13.90
C LYS A 204 -18.26 -15.73 -13.16
N ARG A 205 -18.02 -15.90 -11.86
CA ARG A 205 -18.46 -17.08 -11.09
C ARG A 205 -19.41 -16.74 -9.93
N HIS A 206 -19.47 -15.47 -9.50
CA HIS A 206 -20.22 -15.01 -8.33
C HIS A 206 -20.89 -13.65 -8.58
#